data_AF-B8EQ90-F1
#
_entry.id   AF-B8EQ90-F1
#
_cell.length_a   1.000
_cell.length_b   1.000
_cell.length_c   1.000
_cell.angle_alpha   90.00
_cell.angle_beta   90.00
_cell.angle_gamma   90.00
#
_symmetry.space_group_name_H-M   'P 1'
#
loop_
_entity.id
_entity.type
_entity.pdbx_description
1 polymer ?
#
loop_
_entity_poly.entity_id
_entity_poly.type
_entity_poly.pdbx_seq_one_letter_code
_entity_poly.pdbx_strand_id
1 'polypeptide(L)'
;MADAAPVLRLLHHQVYEYSRGVRALFLLTVNRKELELALAKLDTRGIHHFVQELSPFKANLFFGRSAFVAVASSLVTRPLNALSAEEDFMLGTLLGYDCEQQCRRFLARSGRRMTEEFASPLNDQG
;
A
#
# COMPACT_ATOMS: atom_id res chain seq x y z
N MET A 1 -4.89 7.12 -26.99
CA MET A 1 -4.86 5.78 -26.36
C MET A 1 -3.50 5.47 -25.68
N ALA A 2 -2.61 6.46 -25.47
CA ALA A 2 -1.20 6.19 -25.14
C ALA A 2 -0.84 6.19 -23.64
N ASP A 3 -1.71 6.69 -22.74
CA ASP A 3 -1.31 7.02 -21.37
C ASP A 3 -1.45 5.85 -20.36
N ALA A 4 -2.21 4.80 -20.68
CA ALA A 4 -2.47 3.69 -19.75
C ALA A 4 -1.41 2.57 -19.77
N ALA A 5 -0.49 2.57 -20.75
CA ALA A 5 0.45 1.47 -20.96
C ALA A 5 1.43 1.23 -19.78
N PRO A 6 1.98 2.26 -19.11
CA PRO A 6 2.86 2.08 -17.97
C PRO A 6 2.14 1.47 -16.75
N VAL A 7 0.94 1.97 -16.44
CA VAL A 7 0.11 1.46 -15.33
C VAL A 7 -0.30 0.02 -15.56
N LEU A 8 -0.66 -0.34 -16.80
CA LEU A 8 -1.05 -1.70 -17.12
C LEU A 8 0.11 -2.70 -17.03
N ARG A 9 1.33 -2.26 -17.38
CA ARG A 9 2.56 -3.05 -17.16
C ARG A 9 2.86 -3.24 -15.69
N LEU A 10 2.73 -2.17 -14.89
CA LEU A 10 2.92 -2.23 -13.44
C LEU A 10 1.90 -3.18 -12.79
N LEU A 11 0.62 -3.07 -13.14
CA LEU A 11 -0.42 -3.98 -12.68
C LEU A 11 -0.09 -5.43 -13.04
N HIS A 12 0.37 -5.69 -14.26
CA HIS A 12 0.75 -7.04 -14.68
C HIS A 12 1.89 -7.61 -13.81
N HIS A 13 2.89 -6.78 -13.51
CA HIS A 13 3.99 -7.17 -12.63
C HIS A 13 3.50 -7.47 -11.20
N GLN A 14 2.64 -6.62 -10.64
CA GLN A 14 2.08 -6.83 -9.30
C GLN A 14 1.17 -8.06 -9.22
N VAL A 15 0.38 -8.34 -10.27
CA VAL A 15 -0.42 -9.58 -10.36
C VAL A 15 0.48 -10.81 -10.43
N TYR A 16 1.62 -10.72 -11.11
CA TYR A 16 2.62 -11.78 -11.09
C TYR A 16 3.21 -11.98 -9.69
N GLU A 17 3.64 -10.91 -9.01
CA GLU A 17 4.11 -10.98 -7.62
C GLU A 17 3.08 -11.60 -6.67
N TYR A 18 1.81 -11.22 -6.82
CA TYR A 18 0.68 -11.77 -6.09
C TYR A 18 0.58 -13.29 -6.30
N SER A 19 0.65 -13.75 -7.55
CA SER A 19 0.58 -15.18 -7.90
C SER A 19 1.75 -15.99 -7.32
N ARG A 20 2.90 -15.36 -7.10
CA ARG A 20 4.09 -15.96 -6.49
C ARG A 20 4.09 -15.87 -4.96
N GLY A 21 3.12 -15.19 -4.36
CA GLY A 21 3.00 -15.02 -2.91
C GLY A 21 4.03 -14.07 -2.31
N VAL A 22 4.66 -13.20 -3.11
CA VAL A 22 5.72 -12.28 -2.65
C VAL A 22 5.13 -11.20 -1.74
N ARG A 23 3.97 -10.65 -2.12
CA ARG A 23 3.22 -9.64 -1.35
C ARG A 23 1.73 -9.98 -1.36
N ALA A 24 1.06 -9.59 -0.29
CA ALA A 24 -0.35 -9.93 -0.06
C ALA A 24 -1.32 -8.76 -0.31
N LEU A 25 -0.83 -7.53 -0.36
CA LEU A 25 -1.59 -6.32 -0.67
C LEU A 25 -0.77 -5.40 -1.57
N PHE A 26 -1.44 -4.81 -2.55
CA PHE A 26 -0.88 -3.85 -3.49
C PHE A 26 -1.73 -2.58 -3.49
N LEU A 27 -1.09 -1.46 -3.81
CA LEU A 27 -1.73 -0.17 -4.00
C LEU A 27 -1.27 0.41 -5.34
N LEU A 28 -2.24 0.85 -6.13
CA LEU A 28 -2.02 1.66 -7.33
C LEU A 28 -2.84 2.93 -7.24
N THR A 29 -2.25 4.06 -7.60
CA THR A 29 -3.02 5.28 -7.83
C THR A 29 -3.23 5.44 -9.32
N VAL A 30 -4.48 5.46 -9.74
CA VAL A 30 -4.89 5.37 -11.16
C VAL A 30 -5.90 6.45 -11.50
N ASN A 31 -5.98 6.81 -12.78
CA ASN A 31 -7.09 7.58 -13.30
C ASN A 31 -8.31 6.69 -13.59
N ARG A 32 -9.45 7.28 -13.96
CA ARG A 32 -10.70 6.52 -14.19
C ARG A 32 -10.59 5.45 -15.28
N LYS A 33 -9.93 5.76 -16.40
CA LYS A 33 -9.77 4.81 -17.53
C LYS A 33 -8.86 3.64 -17.13
N GLU A 34 -7.79 3.93 -16.42
CA GLU A 34 -6.88 2.93 -15.88
C GLU A 34 -7.55 2.04 -14.83
N LEU A 35 -8.40 2.63 -13.97
CA LEU A 35 -9.17 1.89 -12.97
C LEU A 35 -10.08 0.86 -13.62
N GLU A 36 -10.85 1.25 -14.65
CA GLU A 36 -11.75 0.33 -15.36
C GLU A 36 -10.98 -0.86 -15.98
N LEU A 37 -9.84 -0.59 -16.61
CA LEU A 37 -8.97 -1.63 -17.16
C LEU A 37 -8.37 -2.53 -16.07
N ALA A 38 -8.00 -1.96 -14.93
CA ALA A 38 -7.42 -2.70 -13.82
C ALA A 38 -8.46 -3.61 -13.15
N LEU A 39 -9.66 -3.09 -12.86
CA LEU A 39 -10.76 -3.85 -12.27
C LEU A 39 -11.15 -5.04 -13.14
N ALA A 40 -11.36 -4.82 -14.44
CA ALA A 40 -11.68 -5.91 -15.37
C ALA A 40 -10.64 -7.05 -15.33
N LYS A 41 -9.35 -6.70 -15.20
CA LYS A 41 -8.26 -7.68 -15.10
C LYS A 41 -8.23 -8.41 -13.76
N LEU A 42 -8.53 -7.74 -12.66
CA LEU A 42 -8.57 -8.33 -11.32
C LEU A 42 -9.79 -9.26 -11.18
N ASP A 43 -10.94 -8.84 -11.67
CA ASP A 43 -12.19 -9.61 -11.66
C ASP A 43 -12.07 -10.91 -12.45
N THR A 44 -11.48 -10.85 -13.65
CA THR A 44 -11.20 -12.04 -14.47
C THR A 44 -10.33 -13.08 -13.74
N ARG A 45 -9.53 -12.65 -12.77
CA ARG A 45 -8.63 -13.51 -11.98
C ARG A 45 -9.18 -13.83 -10.59
N GLY A 46 -10.36 -13.32 -10.23
CA GLY A 46 -10.92 -13.47 -8.88
C GLY A 46 -10.07 -12.82 -7.79
N ILE A 47 -9.34 -11.75 -8.10
CA ILE A 47 -8.50 -11.05 -7.11
C ILE A 47 -9.35 -9.99 -6.39
N HIS A 48 -9.42 -10.10 -5.07
CA HIS A 48 -10.14 -9.13 -4.25
C HIS A 48 -9.52 -7.75 -4.33
N HIS A 49 -10.37 -6.73 -4.33
CA HIS A 49 -9.95 -5.35 -4.47
C HIS A 49 -10.86 -4.39 -3.69
N PHE A 50 -10.35 -3.19 -3.44
CA PHE A 50 -11.03 -2.08 -2.80
C PHE A 50 -10.62 -0.78 -3.49
N VAL A 51 -11.58 0.10 -3.78
CA VAL A 51 -11.34 1.39 -4.42
C VAL A 51 -11.63 2.51 -3.44
N GLN A 52 -10.65 3.37 -3.22
CA GLN A 52 -10.83 4.65 -2.56
C GLN A 52 -10.80 5.76 -3.61
N GLU A 53 -11.92 6.44 -3.80
CA GLU A 53 -12.00 7.61 -4.66
C GLU A 53 -11.24 8.78 -4.00
N LEU A 54 -10.29 9.39 -4.73
CA LEU A 54 -9.53 10.56 -4.27
C LEU A 54 -10.10 11.85 -4.86
N SER A 55 -10.56 11.78 -6.10
CA SER A 55 -11.24 12.85 -6.83
C SER A 55 -12.07 12.23 -7.97
N PRO A 56 -12.89 13.01 -8.69
CA PRO A 56 -13.62 12.50 -9.85
C PRO A 56 -12.75 11.87 -10.95
N PHE A 57 -11.44 12.12 -10.93
CA PHE A 57 -10.50 11.68 -11.97
C PHE A 57 -9.47 10.68 -11.48
N LYS A 58 -9.31 10.49 -10.16
CA LYS A 58 -8.21 9.72 -9.57
C LYS A 58 -8.70 8.89 -8.40
N ALA A 59 -8.23 7.66 -8.33
CA ALA A 59 -8.54 6.73 -7.25
C ALA A 59 -7.31 5.94 -6.80
N ASN A 60 -7.33 5.50 -5.55
CA ASN A 60 -6.46 4.45 -5.05
C ASN A 60 -7.16 3.10 -5.22
N LEU A 61 -6.51 2.19 -5.91
CA LEU A 61 -6.92 0.80 -6.08
C LEU A 61 -6.05 -0.09 -5.20
N PHE A 62 -6.66 -0.69 -4.19
CA PHE A 62 -6.06 -1.73 -3.37
C PHE A 62 -6.49 -3.10 -3.90
N PHE A 63 -5.58 -4.06 -3.96
CA PHE A 63 -5.93 -5.44 -4.35
C PHE A 63 -4.98 -6.46 -3.76
N GLY A 64 -5.43 -7.71 -3.64
CA GLY A 64 -4.64 -8.81 -3.09
C GLY A 64 -5.47 -9.86 -2.36
N ARG A 65 -4.94 -10.38 -1.25
CA ARG A 65 -5.64 -11.38 -0.43
C ARG A 65 -6.84 -10.74 0.28
N SER A 66 -7.96 -11.46 0.32
CA SER A 66 -9.23 -10.97 0.87
C SER A 66 -9.10 -10.33 2.26
N ALA A 67 -8.42 -11.00 3.20
CA ALA A 67 -8.23 -10.47 4.55
C ALA A 67 -7.43 -9.16 4.58
N PHE A 68 -6.41 -9.03 3.72
CA PHE A 68 -5.58 -7.83 3.65
C PHE A 68 -6.37 -6.67 3.04
N VAL A 69 -7.15 -6.94 1.99
CA VAL A 69 -8.04 -5.97 1.34
C VAL A 69 -9.13 -5.52 2.31
N ALA A 70 -9.71 -6.43 3.10
CA ALA A 70 -10.72 -6.11 4.11
C ALA A 70 -10.16 -5.15 5.17
N VAL A 71 -8.96 -5.42 5.71
CA VAL A 71 -8.32 -4.50 6.67
C VAL A 71 -8.04 -3.16 6.01
N ALA A 72 -7.46 -3.13 4.80
CA ALA A 72 -7.22 -1.88 4.08
C ALA A 72 -8.51 -1.07 3.90
N SER A 73 -9.62 -1.70 3.52
CA SER A 73 -10.92 -1.02 3.37
C SER A 73 -11.47 -0.45 4.68
N SER A 74 -11.21 -1.09 5.82
CA SER A 74 -11.62 -0.57 7.13
C SER A 74 -10.76 0.59 7.63
N LEU A 75 -9.47 0.62 7.28
CA LEU A 75 -8.53 1.67 7.70
C LEU A 75 -8.67 2.91 6.81
N VAL A 76 -8.82 2.70 5.51
CA VAL A 76 -8.75 3.73 4.48
C VAL A 76 -10.13 4.36 4.22
N THR A 77 -10.72 4.88 5.31
CA THR A 77 -11.99 5.63 5.30
C THR A 77 -11.79 7.14 5.09
N ARG A 78 -10.53 7.58 5.10
CA ARG A 78 -10.07 8.96 4.95
C ARG A 78 -8.82 9.02 4.06
N PRO A 79 -8.42 10.20 3.56
CA PRO A 79 -7.18 10.35 2.83
C PRO A 79 -5.99 9.78 3.61
N LEU A 80 -5.03 9.15 2.91
CA LEU A 80 -3.92 8.41 3.55
C LEU A 80 -3.05 9.29 4.47
N ASN A 81 -2.95 10.58 4.19
CA ASN A 81 -2.21 11.54 5.02
C ASN A 81 -2.91 11.85 6.37
N ALA A 82 -4.17 11.46 6.52
CA ALA A 82 -4.96 11.66 7.73
C ALA A 82 -5.06 10.40 8.60
N LEU A 83 -4.40 9.30 8.22
CA LEU A 83 -4.33 8.09 9.04
C LEU A 83 -3.54 8.34 10.33
N SER A 84 -3.95 7.68 11.42
CA SER A 84 -3.20 7.68 12.67
C SER A 84 -1.81 7.04 12.48
N ALA A 85 -0.92 7.18 13.46
CA ALA A 85 0.39 6.53 13.40
C ALA A 85 0.24 5.00 13.35
N GLU A 86 -0.68 4.44 14.13
CA GLU A 86 -1.01 3.02 14.19
C GLU A 86 -1.61 2.52 12.86
N GLU A 87 -2.56 3.26 12.28
CA GLU A 87 -3.20 2.89 11.02
C GLU A 87 -2.21 2.91 9.85
N ASP A 88 -1.35 3.93 9.78
CA ASP A 88 -0.27 4.03 8.78
C ASP A 88 0.80 2.95 8.98
N PHE A 89 1.09 2.59 10.24
CA PHE A 89 1.97 1.47 10.55
C PHE A 89 1.39 0.16 10.01
N MET A 90 0.14 -0.16 10.38
CA MET A 90 -0.56 -1.37 9.93
C MET A 90 -0.65 -1.42 8.41
N LEU A 91 -1.07 -0.33 7.75
CA LEU A 91 -1.18 -0.29 6.30
C LEU A 91 0.17 -0.48 5.62
N GLY A 92 1.24 0.15 6.12
CA GLY A 92 2.58 -0.02 5.56
C GLY A 92 3.12 -1.45 5.69
N THR A 93 2.87 -2.11 6.83
CA THR A 93 3.22 -3.52 7.01
C THR A 93 2.42 -4.43 6.08
N LEU A 94 1.12 -4.19 5.89
CA LEU A 94 0.29 -4.96 4.95
C LEU A 94 0.76 -4.80 3.50
N LEU A 95 1.20 -3.59 3.14
CA LEU A 95 1.83 -3.31 1.86
C LEU A 95 3.22 -3.94 1.75
N GLY A 96 3.82 -4.45 2.82
CA GLY A 96 5.17 -5.06 2.78
C GLY A 96 6.29 -4.04 2.70
N TYR A 97 6.09 -2.84 3.26
CA TYR A 97 7.22 -1.96 3.56
C TYR A 97 8.12 -2.59 4.62
N ASP A 98 9.38 -2.18 4.61
CA ASP A 98 10.36 -2.63 5.59
C ASP A 98 9.89 -2.37 7.02
N CYS A 99 10.01 -3.40 7.86
CA CYS A 99 9.48 -3.39 9.22
C CYS A 99 10.23 -2.38 10.09
N GLU A 100 11.55 -2.31 9.95
CA GLU A 100 12.38 -1.39 10.75
C GLU A 100 12.06 0.08 10.43
N GLN A 101 11.97 0.42 9.14
CA GLN A 101 11.56 1.74 8.69
C GLN A 101 10.15 2.10 9.19
N GLN A 102 9.21 1.16 9.16
CA GLN A 102 7.87 1.37 9.71
C GLN A 102 7.90 1.62 11.22
N CYS A 103 8.73 0.90 11.99
CA CYS A 103 8.92 1.14 13.43
C CYS A 103 9.45 2.56 13.69
N ARG A 104 10.50 2.98 12.98
CA ARG A 104 11.09 4.31 13.10
C ARG A 104 10.06 5.40 12.76
N ARG A 105 9.30 5.21 11.67
CA ARG A 105 8.24 6.13 11.23
C ARG A 105 7.09 6.21 12.24
N PHE A 106 6.68 5.10 12.83
CA PHE A 106 5.63 5.07 13.86
C PHE A 106 6.04 5.87 15.10
N LEU A 107 7.25 5.68 15.62
CA LEU A 107 7.75 6.42 16.78
C LEU A 107 7.79 7.93 16.49
N ALA A 108 8.32 8.31 15.32
CA ALA A 108 8.36 9.70 14.88
C ALA A 108 6.97 10.35 14.80
N ARG A 109 5.96 9.65 14.27
CA ARG A 109 4.60 10.17 14.11
C ARG A 109 3.75 10.13 15.39
N SER A 110 3.98 9.17 16.28
CA SER A 110 3.20 9.00 17.51
C SER A 110 3.65 9.91 18.65
N GLY A 111 4.76 10.64 18.48
CA GLY A 111 5.38 11.44 19.55
C GLY A 111 6.02 10.59 20.65
N ARG A 112 6.06 9.26 20.47
CA ARG A 112 6.73 8.32 21.38
C ARG A 112 8.22 8.38 21.08
N ARG A 113 9.03 8.78 22.07
CA ARG A 113 10.49 8.82 21.89
C ARG A 113 11.03 7.40 21.80
N MET A 114 11.93 7.19 20.85
CA MET A 114 12.86 6.06 20.92
C MET A 114 13.73 6.33 22.15
N THR A 115 13.67 5.47 23.17
CA THR A 115 14.59 5.59 24.31
C THR A 115 16.01 5.32 23.83
N GLU A 116 17.00 5.98 24.43
CA GLU A 116 18.43 5.84 24.07
C GLU A 116 18.90 4.37 24.11
N GLU A 117 18.22 3.53 24.89
CA GLU A 117 18.42 2.08 25.00
C GLU A 117 18.25 1.31 23.68
N PHE A 118 17.50 1.85 22.71
CA PHE A 118 17.31 1.24 21.38
C PHE A 118 17.94 2.05 20.24
N ALA A 119 18.61 3.17 20.55
CA ALA A 119 19.41 3.90 19.57
C ALA A 119 20.67 3.09 19.30
N SER A 120 20.73 2.36 18.18
CA SER A 120 21.98 1.74 17.77
C SER A 120 23.07 2.81 17.70
N PRO A 121 24.27 2.57 18.27
CA PRO A 121 25.41 3.43 18.02
C PRO A 121 25.70 3.36 16.51
N LEU A 122 25.35 4.43 15.79
CA LEU A 122 25.79 4.63 14.43
C LEU A 122 27.31 4.68 14.44
N ASN A 123 27.92 3.73 13.72
CA ASN A 123 29.34 3.64 13.35
C ASN A 123 30.25 4.76 13.87
N ASP A 124 31.03 4.42 14.89
CA ASP A 124 32.37 4.94 15.09
C ASP A 124 33.33 3.76 14.87
N GLN A 125 33.61 3.42 13.60
CA GLN A 125 34.72 2.55 13.23
C GLN A 125 35.26 2.94 11.84
N GLY A 126 36.45 3.54 11.84
CA GLY A 126 37.45 3.45 10.77
C GLY A 126 37.54 4.62 9.82
#